data_AF-A0A2R6J7U6-F1
#
_entry.id   AF-A0A2R6J7U6-F1
#
_cell.length_a   1.000
_cell.length_b   1.000
_cell.length_c   1.000
_cell.angle_alpha   90.00
_cell.angle_beta   90.00
_cell.angle_gamma   90.00
#
_symmetry.space_group_name_H-M   'P 1'
#
loop_
_entity.id
_entity.type
_entity.pdbx_description
1 polymer ?
#
loop_
_entity_poly.entity_id
_entity_poly.type
_entity_poly.pdbx_seq_one_letter_code
_entity_poly.pdbx_strand_id
1 'polypeptide(L)'
;MVALLVKSSVATASKDVLRIKLRAANFHAFNFLGRFAPWTAESEAVREVVLYPAFDSPAAFGDVLNRLGWYLPPGTVEGIDLTVSVDGDVVAARDHVPEAQGTFDTSHLPLSNVDHRTLEGRASAADRTLVWDADARLSGPAIRNAANVDVVDPEFYSHAEPVAWVQVSNVARSGLADRSTEVYASLESRGEPWDTSYVFATGPSLDRAFDYEFSEEALSVICNSIVRNDDLLEHLDPDVLTFADPVFHFGPSEYAVQFREDAVRAIRKYDLIAVVPEPCRGLLVGHYPNLADRVIGMRPVYDDSIRFPTANKLEVMGTENIMTLLMLPVASGLTGTVRFIGADGRKEEEESYFWEHSDIGQYDDELMNTAFETHPAFFRDRVYTEYYKEHVETLTEMVEYGENRGITYESITPSYVPCLREGNISEPI
;
A
#
# COMPACT_ATOMS: atom_id res chain seq x y z
N MET A 1 4.00 3.60 -37.93
CA MET A 1 5.28 3.93 -37.26
C MET A 1 4.98 3.87 -35.78
N VAL A 2 5.12 2.67 -35.21
CA VAL A 2 4.75 2.39 -33.82
C VAL A 2 5.78 3.10 -32.94
N ALA A 3 5.33 4.07 -32.16
CA ALA A 3 6.16 4.66 -31.12
C ALA A 3 6.43 3.55 -30.10
N LEU A 4 7.67 3.09 -30.04
CA LEU A 4 8.19 2.35 -28.88
C LEU A 4 8.14 3.32 -27.70
N LEU A 5 7.06 3.24 -26.93
CA LEU A 5 6.94 3.88 -25.63
C LEU A 5 8.12 3.43 -24.78
N VAL A 6 8.90 4.41 -24.32
CA VAL A 6 10.08 4.20 -23.50
C VAL A 6 9.59 3.68 -22.15
N LYS A 7 9.84 2.40 -21.83
CA LYS A 7 9.76 1.91 -20.45
C LYS A 7 10.50 2.92 -19.58
N SER A 8 9.82 3.54 -18.61
CA SER A 8 10.38 4.57 -17.73
C SER A 8 11.79 4.17 -17.27
N SER A 9 12.76 5.04 -17.56
CA SER A 9 14.17 4.74 -17.34
C SER A 9 14.49 4.59 -15.86
N VAL A 10 13.68 5.12 -14.94
CA VAL A 10 13.95 5.09 -13.50
C VAL A 10 13.81 3.67 -12.91
N ALA A 11 12.81 2.91 -13.37
CA ALA A 11 12.59 1.54 -12.92
C ALA A 11 13.61 0.55 -13.52
N THR A 12 14.10 0.82 -14.74
CA THR A 12 14.91 -0.11 -15.55
C THR A 12 16.38 0.28 -15.68
N ALA A 13 16.78 1.48 -15.24
CA ALA A 13 18.17 1.92 -15.25
C ALA A 13 19.05 1.10 -14.30
N SER A 14 20.34 1.01 -14.64
CA SER A 14 21.34 0.42 -13.76
C SER A 14 21.33 1.13 -12.40
N LYS A 15 21.15 0.33 -11.34
CA LYS A 15 21.03 0.84 -9.98
C LYS A 15 22.41 1.17 -9.41
N ASP A 16 22.61 2.40 -8.94
CA ASP A 16 23.79 2.77 -8.16
C ASP A 16 23.60 2.28 -6.71
N VAL A 17 23.95 1.01 -6.50
CA VAL A 17 23.79 0.30 -5.21
C VAL A 17 24.50 1.05 -4.07
N LEU A 18 25.63 1.72 -4.35
CA LEU A 18 26.34 2.49 -3.32
C LEU A 18 25.53 3.70 -2.87
N ARG A 19 24.96 4.47 -3.81
CA ARG A 19 24.08 5.60 -3.48
C ARG A 19 22.82 5.15 -2.73
N ILE A 20 22.22 4.04 -3.14
CA ILE A 20 21.06 3.45 -2.45
C ILE A 20 21.42 3.12 -1.00
N LYS A 21 22.56 2.44 -0.78
CA LYS A 21 23.04 2.11 0.58
C LYS A 21 23.36 3.35 1.41
N LEU A 22 23.89 4.40 0.81
CA LEU A 22 24.14 5.68 1.50
C LEU A 22 22.84 6.37 1.92
N ARG A 23 21.81 6.39 1.06
CA ARG A 23 20.48 6.91 1.42
C ARG A 23 19.82 6.07 2.51
N ALA A 24 19.89 4.73 2.41
CA ALA A 24 19.40 3.82 3.43
C ALA A 24 20.07 4.08 4.79
N ALA A 25 21.42 4.18 4.81
CA ALA A 25 22.16 4.50 6.01
C ALA A 25 21.78 5.86 6.60
N ASN A 26 21.55 6.86 5.74
CA ASN A 26 21.10 8.18 6.17
C ASN A 26 19.70 8.14 6.81
N PHE A 27 18.75 7.48 6.16
CA PHE A 27 17.39 7.27 6.67
C PHE A 27 17.42 6.56 8.03
N HIS A 28 18.12 5.43 8.14
CA HIS A 28 18.22 4.69 9.39
C HIS A 28 18.94 5.48 10.50
N ALA A 29 19.98 6.25 10.16
CA ALA A 29 20.66 7.10 11.13
C ALA A 29 19.72 8.19 11.68
N PHE A 30 18.89 8.81 10.83
CA PHE A 30 17.91 9.79 11.26
C PHE A 30 16.83 9.17 12.15
N ASN A 31 16.25 8.04 11.75
CA ASN A 31 15.26 7.33 12.58
C ASN A 31 15.86 6.87 13.92
N PHE A 32 17.14 6.50 13.92
CA PHE A 32 17.85 6.16 15.15
C PHE A 32 17.97 7.38 16.08
N LEU A 33 18.27 8.58 15.56
CA LEU A 33 18.27 9.81 16.35
C LEU A 33 16.92 10.07 17.03
N GLY A 34 15.82 9.86 16.30
CA GLY A 34 14.47 9.99 16.85
C GLY A 34 14.22 9.11 18.08
N ARG A 35 14.78 7.89 18.12
CA ARG A 35 14.62 6.97 19.27
C ARG A 35 15.25 7.46 20.58
N PHE A 36 16.21 8.39 20.51
CA PHE A 36 16.82 9.00 21.70
C PHE A 36 16.28 10.39 22.01
N ALA A 37 15.37 10.91 21.20
CA ALA A 37 14.72 12.16 21.50
C ALA A 37 13.77 11.97 22.71
N PRO A 38 13.74 12.93 23.63
CA PRO A 38 13.02 12.79 24.90
C PRO A 38 11.48 12.85 24.77
N TRP A 39 10.95 12.94 23.54
CA TRP A 39 9.54 13.30 23.29
C TRP A 39 8.95 12.41 22.19
N THR A 40 7.97 11.57 22.50
CA THR A 40 7.18 10.83 21.51
C THR A 40 5.71 11.17 21.72
N ALA A 41 5.06 11.85 20.78
CA ALA A 41 3.62 11.98 20.79
C ALA A 41 2.98 10.64 20.41
N GLU A 42 2.12 10.10 21.27
CA GLU A 42 1.25 8.99 20.91
C GLU A 42 0.33 9.42 19.75
N SER A 43 0.11 8.55 18.76
CA SER A 43 -0.69 8.86 17.56
C SER A 43 -2.10 9.37 17.89
N GLU A 44 -2.68 8.93 19.01
CA GLU A 44 -4.00 9.37 19.46
C GLU A 44 -4.03 10.82 19.99
N ALA A 45 -2.88 11.43 20.29
CA ALA A 45 -2.79 12.76 20.90
C ALA A 45 -2.41 13.88 19.92
N VAL A 46 -2.20 13.58 18.64
CA VAL A 46 -1.72 14.55 17.65
C VAL A 46 -2.79 15.61 17.39
N ARG A 47 -2.48 16.86 17.73
CA ARG A 47 -3.33 18.05 17.52
C ARG A 47 -2.67 19.07 16.61
N GLU A 48 -1.35 19.07 16.51
CA GLU A 48 -0.62 19.98 15.63
C GLU A 48 0.26 19.19 14.65
N VAL A 49 0.07 19.46 13.36
CA VAL A 49 0.94 18.97 12.29
C VAL A 49 1.56 20.17 11.59
N VAL A 50 2.90 20.20 11.51
CA VAL A 50 3.65 21.29 10.88
C VAL A 50 4.29 20.81 9.59
N LEU A 51 4.03 21.49 8.48
CA LEU A 51 4.77 21.31 7.23
C LEU A 51 6.06 22.13 7.27
N TYR A 52 7.21 21.48 7.09
CA TYR A 52 8.52 22.11 7.23
C TYR A 52 9.47 21.69 6.09
N PRO A 53 10.33 22.58 5.56
CA PRO A 53 10.50 24.01 5.87
C PRO A 53 9.41 24.89 5.27
N ALA A 54 9.60 26.22 5.27
CA ALA A 54 8.69 27.16 4.58
C ALA A 54 8.75 26.95 3.06
N PHE A 55 7.64 27.19 2.38
CA PHE A 55 7.52 27.14 0.92
C PHE A 55 7.75 28.53 0.32
N ASP A 56 8.64 28.62 -0.66
CA ASP A 56 8.99 29.88 -1.34
C ASP A 56 7.89 30.39 -2.29
N SER A 57 6.86 29.59 -2.56
CA SER A 57 5.72 29.98 -3.40
C SER A 57 4.51 29.05 -3.22
N PRO A 58 3.30 29.47 -3.64
CA PRO A 58 2.14 28.59 -3.70
C PRO A 58 2.35 27.38 -4.63
N ALA A 59 3.13 27.54 -5.70
CA ALA A 59 3.44 26.45 -6.63
C ALA A 59 4.25 25.33 -5.96
N ALA A 60 5.21 25.67 -5.09
CA ALA A 60 5.97 24.68 -4.33
C ALA A 60 5.11 23.93 -3.30
N PHE A 61 4.03 24.57 -2.81
CA PHE A 61 3.10 23.95 -1.86
C PHE A 61 2.01 23.10 -2.53
N GLY A 62 1.72 23.31 -3.83
CA GLY A 62 0.60 22.67 -4.53
C GLY A 62 0.58 21.14 -4.42
N ASP A 63 1.73 20.49 -4.59
CA ASP A 63 1.88 19.03 -4.42
C ASP A 63 1.52 18.58 -2.99
N VAL A 64 2.18 19.17 -1.98
CA VAL A 64 1.95 18.81 -0.56
C VAL A 64 0.51 19.09 -0.14
N LEU A 65 -0.09 20.19 -0.62
CA LEU A 65 -1.49 20.52 -0.37
C LEU A 65 -2.43 19.47 -0.96
N ASN A 66 -2.20 19.04 -2.20
CA ASN A 66 -3.00 18.01 -2.86
C ASN A 66 -2.91 16.67 -2.12
N ARG A 67 -1.70 16.28 -1.70
CA ARG A 67 -1.45 15.09 -0.89
C ARG A 67 -2.19 15.13 0.44
N LEU A 68 -2.19 16.27 1.14
CA LEU A 68 -2.99 16.43 2.36
C LEU A 68 -4.49 16.24 2.10
N GLY A 69 -5.01 16.72 0.97
CA GLY A 69 -6.41 16.52 0.58
C GLY A 69 -6.77 15.03 0.45
N TRP A 70 -5.84 14.21 -0.05
CA TRP A 70 -5.99 12.76 -0.09
C TRP A 70 -5.80 12.11 1.30
N TYR A 71 -4.68 12.34 1.98
CA TYR A 71 -4.37 11.63 3.21
C TYR A 71 -5.17 12.06 4.43
N LEU A 72 -5.87 13.20 4.36
CA LEU A 72 -6.75 13.70 5.41
C LEU A 72 -8.17 13.91 4.83
N PRO A 73 -9.01 12.87 4.70
CA PRO A 73 -10.32 12.99 4.07
C PRO A 73 -11.25 13.99 4.77
N PRO A 74 -12.28 14.53 4.10
CA PRO A 74 -13.28 15.38 4.74
C PRO A 74 -13.91 14.75 5.98
N GLY A 75 -14.07 15.56 7.04
CA GLY A 75 -14.63 15.10 8.32
C GLY A 75 -13.64 14.36 9.23
N THR A 76 -12.39 14.14 8.80
CA THR A 76 -11.38 13.43 9.59
C THR A 76 -10.41 14.33 10.36
N VAL A 77 -10.45 15.63 10.09
CA VAL A 77 -9.48 16.63 10.57
C VAL A 77 -9.95 17.42 11.81
N GLU A 78 -11.04 16.98 12.46
CA GLU A 78 -11.56 17.68 13.63
C GLU A 78 -10.54 17.66 14.79
N GLY A 79 -10.17 18.85 15.28
CA GLY A 79 -9.22 19.00 16.37
C GLY A 79 -7.74 18.99 15.98
N ILE A 80 -7.43 18.99 14.68
CA ILE A 80 -6.07 19.11 14.13
C ILE A 80 -5.84 20.54 13.61
N ASP A 81 -4.69 21.13 13.92
CA ASP A 81 -4.17 22.38 13.35
C ASP A 81 -3.04 22.04 12.37
N LEU A 82 -3.21 22.40 11.09
CA LEU A 82 -2.20 22.21 10.06
C LEU A 82 -1.44 23.53 9.85
N THR A 83 -0.21 23.61 10.34
CA THR A 83 0.61 24.82 10.21
C THR A 83 1.50 24.75 8.99
N VAL A 84 1.53 25.84 8.21
CA VAL A 84 2.42 26.01 7.06
C VAL A 84 2.98 27.43 7.03
N SER A 85 4.08 27.65 6.32
CA SER A 85 4.52 28.98 5.91
C SER A 85 4.68 28.98 4.39
N VAL A 86 3.90 29.79 3.69
CA VAL A 86 3.97 29.94 2.23
C VAL A 86 4.14 31.41 1.89
N ASP A 87 5.16 31.72 1.08
CA ASP A 87 5.35 33.05 0.51
C ASP A 87 4.34 33.29 -0.61
N GLY A 88 3.16 33.81 -0.25
CA GLY A 88 2.08 34.11 -1.19
C GLY A 88 0.69 33.77 -0.65
N ASP A 89 -0.29 33.73 -1.55
CA ASP A 89 -1.64 33.27 -1.21
C ASP A 89 -1.69 31.73 -1.22
N VAL A 90 -1.93 31.13 -0.06
CA VAL A 90 -2.05 29.67 0.10
C VAL A 90 -3.16 29.09 -0.76
N VAL A 91 -4.25 29.85 -0.99
CA VAL A 91 -5.37 29.39 -1.80
C VAL A 91 -4.94 29.13 -3.25
N ALA A 92 -4.00 29.93 -3.77
CA ALA A 92 -3.48 29.76 -5.13
C ALA A 92 -2.68 28.46 -5.32
N ALA A 93 -2.25 27.78 -4.25
CA ALA A 93 -1.57 26.49 -4.35
C ALA A 93 -2.47 25.40 -4.94
N ARG A 94 -3.80 25.56 -4.85
CA ARG A 94 -4.79 24.64 -5.44
C ARG A 94 -4.73 24.58 -6.97
N ASP A 95 -4.19 25.62 -7.61
CA ASP A 95 -4.03 25.69 -9.06
C ASP A 95 -2.72 25.03 -9.54
N HIS A 96 -1.94 24.45 -8.61
CA HIS A 96 -0.60 23.91 -8.86
C HIS A 96 -0.50 22.41 -8.51
N VAL A 97 -1.57 21.65 -8.71
CA VAL A 97 -1.55 20.19 -8.58
C VAL A 97 -0.68 19.59 -9.69
N PRO A 98 0.27 18.68 -9.39
CA PRO A 98 1.05 17.99 -10.41
C PRO A 98 0.17 17.17 -11.37
N GLU A 99 0.46 17.19 -12.68
CA GLU A 99 -0.32 16.47 -13.70
C GLU A 99 -0.35 14.95 -13.48
N ALA A 100 0.65 14.38 -12.81
CA ALA A 100 0.74 12.96 -12.49
C ALA A 100 -0.17 12.53 -11.31
N GLN A 101 -0.86 13.47 -10.66
CA GLN A 101 -1.69 13.21 -9.50
C GLN A 101 -3.16 13.52 -9.76
N GLY A 102 -4.03 12.75 -9.11
CA GLY A 102 -5.42 13.11 -8.97
C GLY A 102 -5.60 14.44 -8.28
N THR A 103 -6.69 15.13 -8.57
CA THR A 103 -7.06 16.37 -7.88
C THR A 103 -7.97 16.07 -6.70
N PHE A 104 -7.54 16.44 -5.48
CA PHE A 104 -8.32 16.22 -4.25
C PHE A 104 -8.89 17.53 -3.70
N ASP A 105 -10.07 17.45 -3.07
CA ASP A 105 -10.60 18.58 -2.32
C ASP A 105 -9.68 18.89 -1.12
N THR A 106 -9.41 20.17 -0.92
CA THR A 106 -8.54 20.69 0.15
C THR A 106 -9.24 21.80 0.93
N SER A 107 -10.52 22.03 0.67
CA SER A 107 -11.32 23.10 1.29
C SER A 107 -11.63 22.85 2.76
N HIS A 108 -11.62 21.59 3.19
CA HIS A 108 -11.86 21.18 4.57
C HIS A 108 -10.61 21.21 5.46
N LEU A 109 -9.41 21.39 4.89
CA LEU A 109 -8.17 21.33 5.64
C LEU A 109 -8.02 22.57 6.56
N PRO A 110 -7.74 22.39 7.87
CA PRO A 110 -7.61 23.48 8.83
C PRO A 110 -6.22 24.13 8.77
N LEU A 111 -5.93 24.81 7.66
CA LEU A 111 -4.61 25.39 7.38
C LEU A 111 -4.40 26.75 8.05
N SER A 112 -3.28 26.88 8.77
CA SER A 112 -2.79 28.10 9.40
C SER A 112 -1.49 28.54 8.71
N ASN A 113 -1.53 29.60 7.89
CA ASN A 113 -0.33 30.19 7.29
C ASN A 113 0.34 31.15 8.28
N VAL A 114 1.59 30.87 8.66
CA VAL A 114 2.38 31.66 9.63
C VAL A 114 3.67 32.19 9.00
N ASP A 115 4.35 33.10 9.67
CA ASP A 115 5.68 33.55 9.24
C ASP A 115 6.76 32.47 9.51
N HIS A 116 7.88 32.57 8.80
CA HIS A 116 8.98 31.59 8.83
C HIS A 116 9.50 31.34 10.26
N ARG A 117 9.61 32.39 11.09
CA ARG A 117 10.13 32.26 12.45
C ARG A 117 9.14 31.55 13.36
N THR A 118 7.85 31.82 13.19
CA THR A 118 6.80 31.08 13.89
C THR A 118 6.78 29.61 13.47
N LEU A 119 6.97 29.32 12.18
CA LEU A 119 7.07 27.95 11.66
C LEU A 119 8.22 27.17 12.32
N GLU A 120 9.43 27.74 12.37
CA GLU A 120 10.59 27.09 13.01
C GLU A 120 10.34 26.79 14.50
N GLY A 121 9.66 27.71 15.19
CA GLY A 121 9.27 27.54 16.59
C GLY A 121 8.30 26.37 16.78
N ARG A 122 7.25 26.30 15.96
CA ARG A 122 6.26 25.21 15.99
C ARG A 122 6.87 23.87 15.57
N ALA A 123 7.64 23.82 14.49
CA ALA A 123 8.30 22.59 14.01
C ALA A 123 9.21 21.94 15.07
N SER A 124 9.78 22.74 15.99
CA SER A 124 10.63 22.26 17.09
C SER A 124 9.86 21.57 18.22
N ALA A 125 8.54 21.71 18.28
CA ALA A 125 7.72 21.28 19.42
C ALA A 125 6.36 20.65 19.04
N ALA A 126 6.02 20.62 17.76
CA ALA A 126 4.75 20.08 17.27
C ALA A 126 4.61 18.58 17.55
N ASP A 127 3.37 18.12 17.64
CA ASP A 127 3.06 16.71 17.82
C ASP A 127 3.53 15.88 16.62
N ARG A 128 3.50 16.46 15.41
CA ARG A 128 4.10 15.92 14.18
C ARG A 128 4.68 17.02 13.30
N THR A 129 5.83 16.76 12.69
CA THR A 129 6.45 17.63 11.69
C THR A 129 6.67 16.84 10.40
N LEU A 130 6.04 17.27 9.30
CA LEU A 130 6.21 16.67 7.98
C LEU A 130 7.29 17.44 7.24
N VAL A 131 8.42 16.78 6.98
CA VAL A 131 9.57 17.36 6.29
C VAL A 131 9.45 17.08 4.80
N TRP A 132 9.04 18.08 4.01
CA TRP A 132 8.81 17.94 2.57
C TRP A 132 10.06 18.19 1.72
N ASP A 133 11.06 18.88 2.27
CA ASP A 133 12.42 18.94 1.74
C ASP A 133 13.33 18.16 2.70
N ALA A 134 13.80 17.00 2.24
CA ALA A 134 14.56 16.09 3.08
C ALA A 134 15.77 16.78 3.73
N ASP A 135 16.45 17.72 3.07
CA ASP A 135 17.66 18.36 3.61
C ASP A 135 17.36 19.16 4.89
N ALA A 136 16.14 19.66 5.03
CA ALA A 136 15.68 20.34 6.24
C ALA A 136 15.54 19.40 7.46
N ARG A 137 15.59 18.07 7.29
CA ARG A 137 15.56 17.12 8.42
C ARG A 137 16.74 17.30 9.39
N LEU A 138 17.86 17.83 8.89
CA LEU A 138 19.07 18.10 9.68
C LEU A 138 19.10 19.54 10.23
N SER A 139 18.01 20.29 10.08
CA SER A 139 17.86 21.62 10.66
C SER A 139 17.74 21.57 12.18
N GLY A 140 18.00 22.71 12.84
CA GLY A 140 17.81 22.86 14.28
C GLY A 140 16.40 22.47 14.75
N PRO A 141 15.31 22.95 14.13
CA PRO A 141 13.95 22.55 14.48
C PRO A 141 13.69 21.04 14.35
N ALA A 142 14.02 20.45 13.19
CA ALA A 142 13.78 19.03 12.94
C ALA A 142 14.58 18.12 13.89
N ILE A 143 15.85 18.44 14.16
CA ILE A 143 16.67 17.66 15.11
C ILE A 143 16.10 17.74 16.54
N ARG A 144 15.60 18.90 16.97
CA ARG A 144 14.99 19.06 18.31
C ARG A 144 13.73 18.22 18.48
N ASN A 145 13.00 17.99 17.37
CA ASN A 145 11.77 17.21 17.36
C ASN A 145 11.90 15.87 16.61
N ALA A 146 13.10 15.30 16.52
CA ALA A 146 13.40 14.19 15.59
C ALA A 146 12.53 12.93 15.78
N ALA A 147 11.97 12.69 16.97
CA ALA A 147 11.06 11.58 17.22
C ALA A 147 9.68 11.73 16.55
N ASN A 148 9.30 12.96 16.19
CA ASN A 148 7.99 13.29 15.62
C ASN A 148 8.13 13.85 14.20
N VAL A 149 9.30 13.69 13.59
CA VAL A 149 9.56 14.08 12.20
C VAL A 149 9.30 12.91 11.28
N ASP A 150 8.41 13.11 10.33
CA ASP A 150 8.15 12.20 9.21
C ASP A 150 8.62 12.88 7.92
N VAL A 151 9.45 12.21 7.11
CA VAL A 151 9.97 12.78 5.85
C VAL A 151 9.02 12.40 4.72
N VAL A 152 8.41 13.42 4.11
CA VAL A 152 7.42 13.30 3.02
C VAL A 152 7.95 13.79 1.67
N ASP A 153 9.27 13.95 1.56
CA ASP A 153 9.97 14.27 0.32
C ASP A 153 9.99 13.04 -0.62
N PRO A 154 9.36 13.12 -1.81
CA PRO A 154 9.26 12.00 -2.75
C PRO A 154 10.61 11.55 -3.33
N GLU A 155 11.66 12.36 -3.22
CA GLU A 155 13.01 12.07 -3.71
C GLU A 155 13.94 11.49 -2.62
N PHE A 156 13.50 11.41 -1.37
CA PHE A 156 14.37 11.10 -0.24
C PHE A 156 14.95 9.69 -0.27
N TYR A 157 14.12 8.67 0.00
CA TYR A 157 14.57 7.29 0.06
C TYR A 157 13.42 6.29 -0.04
N SER A 158 13.48 5.40 -1.03
CA SER A 158 12.65 4.20 -1.14
C SER A 158 11.17 4.46 -0.77
N HIS A 159 10.62 3.71 0.18
CA HIS A 159 9.24 3.78 0.65
C HIS A 159 9.03 4.77 1.82
N ALA A 160 10.02 5.58 2.19
CA ALA A 160 9.91 6.45 3.37
C ALA A 160 8.74 7.45 3.24
N GLU A 161 8.65 8.14 2.10
CA GLU A 161 7.59 9.11 1.82
C GLU A 161 6.18 8.50 1.79
N PRO A 162 5.88 7.44 1.01
CA PRO A 162 4.52 6.92 0.97
C PRO A 162 4.09 6.31 2.31
N VAL A 163 5.03 5.73 3.09
CA VAL A 163 4.74 5.25 4.45
C VAL A 163 4.46 6.41 5.40
N ALA A 164 5.25 7.48 5.35
CA ALA A 164 5.05 8.67 6.16
C ALA A 164 3.64 9.25 5.94
N TRP A 165 3.18 9.34 4.69
CA TRP A 165 1.83 9.82 4.41
C TRP A 165 0.72 8.91 4.94
N VAL A 166 0.87 7.58 4.84
CA VAL A 166 -0.09 6.66 5.46
C VAL A 166 -0.12 6.87 6.98
N GLN A 167 1.02 7.10 7.63
CA GLN A 167 1.05 7.41 9.06
C GLN A 167 0.37 8.76 9.40
N VAL A 168 0.49 9.76 8.53
CA VAL A 168 -0.26 11.02 8.66
C VAL A 168 -1.75 10.77 8.60
N SER A 169 -2.22 9.88 7.74
CA SER A 169 -3.66 9.55 7.66
C SER A 169 -4.20 8.92 8.95
N ASN A 170 -3.36 8.27 9.76
CA ASN A 170 -3.76 7.72 11.06
C ASN A 170 -4.00 8.79 12.13
N VAL A 171 -3.47 10.01 11.93
CA VAL A 171 -3.81 11.17 12.77
C VAL A 171 -5.25 11.59 12.54
N ALA A 172 -5.74 11.44 11.31
CA ALA A 172 -7.11 11.74 10.92
C ALA A 172 -8.08 10.70 11.51
N ARG A 173 -9.09 11.16 12.22
CA ARG A 173 -10.11 10.30 12.82
C ARG A 173 -11.34 10.29 11.95
N SER A 174 -11.58 9.22 11.20
CA SER A 174 -12.81 9.10 10.39
C SER A 174 -14.10 9.18 11.22
N GLY A 175 -14.01 8.97 12.54
CA GLY A 175 -15.17 8.87 13.43
C GLY A 175 -16.02 7.62 13.20
N LEU A 176 -15.68 6.83 12.18
CA LEU A 176 -16.33 5.57 11.86
C LEU A 176 -15.76 4.47 12.76
N ALA A 177 -16.65 3.70 13.37
CA ALA A 177 -16.24 2.54 14.15
C ALA A 177 -15.46 1.55 13.26
N ASP A 178 -14.38 0.99 13.81
CA ASP A 178 -13.77 -0.16 13.19
C ASP A 178 -14.66 -1.39 13.38
N ARG A 179 -15.12 -1.94 12.26
CA ARG A 179 -15.98 -3.13 12.21
C ARG A 179 -15.26 -4.34 11.62
N SER A 180 -13.93 -4.30 11.52
CA SER A 180 -13.14 -5.33 10.86
C SER A 180 -13.38 -6.71 11.48
N THR A 181 -13.50 -6.79 12.82
CA THR A 181 -13.79 -8.04 13.54
C THR A 181 -15.15 -8.60 13.16
N GLU A 182 -16.20 -7.78 13.13
CA GLU A 182 -17.55 -8.22 12.75
C GLU A 182 -17.62 -8.65 11.27
N VAL A 183 -16.94 -7.92 10.38
CA VAL A 183 -16.91 -8.25 8.95
C VAL A 183 -16.12 -9.54 8.72
N TYR A 184 -14.98 -9.73 9.40
CA TYR A 184 -14.21 -10.98 9.30
C TYR A 184 -14.98 -12.16 9.91
N ALA A 185 -15.65 -11.98 11.05
CA ALA A 185 -16.52 -13.02 11.63
C ALA A 185 -17.66 -13.41 10.68
N SER A 186 -18.22 -12.45 9.93
CA SER A 186 -19.19 -12.74 8.88
C SER A 186 -18.58 -13.57 7.75
N LEU A 187 -17.33 -13.29 7.36
CA LEU A 187 -16.62 -14.06 6.35
C LEU A 187 -16.32 -15.50 6.84
N GLU A 188 -15.84 -15.67 8.07
CA GLU A 188 -15.68 -16.99 8.72
C GLU A 188 -17.00 -17.77 8.73
N SER A 189 -18.12 -17.12 9.09
CA SER A 189 -19.43 -17.80 9.15
C SER A 189 -19.98 -18.17 7.77
N ARG A 190 -19.77 -17.32 6.75
CA ARG A 190 -20.11 -17.63 5.35
C ARG A 190 -19.27 -18.79 4.83
N GLY A 191 -18.03 -18.86 5.30
CA GLY A 191 -17.04 -19.84 4.90
C GLY A 191 -17.03 -21.15 5.67
N GLU A 192 -17.92 -21.37 6.64
CA GLU A 192 -18.05 -22.68 7.30
C GLU A 192 -18.17 -23.87 6.32
N PRO A 193 -18.83 -23.73 5.15
CA PRO A 193 -18.86 -24.79 4.14
C PRO A 193 -17.57 -24.89 3.29
N TRP A 194 -16.71 -23.87 3.27
CA TRP A 194 -15.55 -23.80 2.38
C TRP A 194 -14.41 -24.70 2.87
N ASP A 195 -14.16 -25.79 2.18
CA ASP A 195 -12.96 -26.62 2.42
C ASP A 195 -11.75 -26.14 1.60
N THR A 196 -12.00 -25.46 0.48
CA THR A 196 -10.99 -25.00 -0.48
C THR A 196 -11.06 -23.50 -0.69
N SER A 197 -9.90 -22.86 -0.83
CA SER A 197 -9.77 -21.51 -1.38
C SER A 197 -8.97 -21.51 -2.67
N TYR A 198 -9.32 -20.61 -3.58
CA TYR A 198 -8.55 -20.28 -4.77
C TYR A 198 -7.95 -18.89 -4.60
N VAL A 199 -6.63 -18.81 -4.77
CA VAL A 199 -5.84 -17.60 -4.65
C VAL A 199 -5.34 -17.21 -6.04
N PHE A 200 -5.90 -16.12 -6.57
CA PHE A 200 -5.62 -15.61 -7.90
C PHE A 200 -4.60 -14.48 -7.83
N ALA A 201 -3.36 -14.78 -8.20
CA ALA A 201 -2.28 -13.82 -8.35
C ALA A 201 -2.22 -13.26 -9.79
N THR A 202 -1.34 -12.29 -10.02
CA THR A 202 -1.31 -11.49 -11.26
C THR A 202 -0.31 -11.96 -12.32
N GLY A 203 0.31 -13.13 -12.15
CA GLY A 203 1.27 -13.67 -13.10
C GLY A 203 0.65 -14.10 -14.43
N PRO A 204 1.45 -14.34 -15.48
CA PRO A 204 0.96 -14.64 -16.82
C PRO A 204 -0.01 -15.83 -16.90
N SER A 205 0.19 -16.85 -16.07
CA SER A 205 -0.69 -18.02 -16.05
C SER A 205 -2.10 -17.75 -15.51
N LEU A 206 -2.39 -16.54 -15.00
CA LEU A 206 -3.76 -16.12 -14.64
C LEU A 206 -4.72 -16.23 -15.83
N ASP A 207 -4.24 -16.04 -17.06
CA ASP A 207 -5.06 -16.18 -18.28
C ASP A 207 -5.69 -17.57 -18.41
N ARG A 208 -5.06 -18.58 -17.79
CA ARG A 208 -5.58 -19.95 -17.76
C ARG A 208 -6.73 -20.13 -16.79
N ALA A 209 -7.11 -19.14 -15.99
CA ALA A 209 -8.26 -19.24 -15.07
C ALA A 209 -9.56 -19.60 -15.82
N PHE A 210 -9.72 -19.16 -17.06
CA PHE A 210 -10.85 -19.51 -17.92
C PHE A 210 -10.87 -20.98 -18.37
N ASP A 211 -9.77 -21.71 -18.22
CA ASP A 211 -9.67 -23.14 -18.53
C ASP A 211 -10.25 -24.03 -17.40
N TYR A 212 -10.60 -23.43 -16.25
CA TYR A 212 -11.06 -24.14 -15.06
C TYR A 212 -12.45 -23.65 -14.63
N GLU A 213 -13.22 -24.56 -14.03
CA GLU A 213 -14.43 -24.23 -13.29
C GLU A 213 -14.10 -24.16 -11.80
N PHE A 214 -14.71 -23.20 -11.11
CA PHE A 214 -14.51 -22.98 -9.67
C PHE A 214 -15.79 -23.32 -8.91
N SER A 215 -15.65 -24.01 -7.78
CA SER A 215 -16.78 -24.36 -6.93
C SER A 215 -17.37 -23.11 -6.28
N GLU A 216 -18.70 -22.97 -6.29
CA GLU A 216 -19.42 -21.96 -5.49
C GLU A 216 -19.25 -22.18 -3.98
N GLU A 217 -18.84 -23.39 -3.57
CA GLU A 217 -18.49 -23.75 -2.19
C GLU A 217 -16.99 -23.61 -1.91
N ALA A 218 -16.27 -22.77 -2.67
CA ALA A 218 -14.88 -22.42 -2.41
C ALA A 218 -14.72 -20.92 -2.21
N LEU A 219 -13.78 -20.53 -1.35
CA LEU A 219 -13.41 -19.13 -1.17
C LEU A 219 -12.59 -18.63 -2.36
N SER A 220 -12.98 -17.52 -2.97
CA SER A 220 -12.22 -16.90 -4.06
C SER A 220 -11.51 -15.61 -3.60
N VAL A 221 -10.18 -15.62 -3.60
CA VAL A 221 -9.32 -14.51 -3.14
C VAL A 221 -8.53 -13.93 -4.31
N ILE A 222 -8.80 -12.66 -4.65
CA ILE A 222 -8.11 -11.91 -5.69
C ILE A 222 -7.23 -10.80 -5.08
N CYS A 223 -6.36 -10.20 -5.90
CA CYS A 223 -5.56 -9.06 -5.47
C CYS A 223 -5.38 -7.97 -6.52
N ASN A 224 -5.04 -6.77 -6.02
CA ASN A 224 -4.54 -5.66 -6.82
C ASN A 224 -5.38 -5.43 -8.09
N SER A 225 -4.71 -5.28 -9.23
CA SER A 225 -5.30 -4.88 -10.51
C SER A 225 -6.19 -5.92 -11.19
N ILE A 226 -6.38 -7.12 -10.62
CA ILE A 226 -7.40 -8.09 -11.11
C ILE A 226 -8.79 -7.43 -11.14
N VAL A 227 -9.06 -6.51 -10.20
CA VAL A 227 -10.33 -5.77 -10.08
C VAL A 227 -10.77 -5.02 -11.33
N ARG A 228 -9.85 -4.74 -12.25
CA ARG A 228 -10.16 -4.00 -13.48
C ARG A 228 -10.86 -4.87 -14.54
N ASN A 229 -10.73 -6.20 -14.46
CA ASN A 229 -11.14 -7.11 -15.51
C ASN A 229 -12.52 -7.71 -15.21
N ASP A 230 -13.57 -7.09 -15.74
CA ASP A 230 -14.95 -7.53 -15.52
C ASP A 230 -15.23 -8.94 -16.02
N ASP A 231 -14.65 -9.35 -17.16
CA ASP A 231 -14.86 -10.70 -17.71
C ASP A 231 -14.27 -11.76 -16.77
N LEU A 232 -13.09 -11.49 -16.21
CA LEU A 232 -12.47 -12.37 -15.23
C LEU A 232 -13.26 -12.36 -13.91
N LEU A 233 -13.68 -11.21 -13.40
CA LEU A 233 -14.48 -11.14 -12.17
C LEU A 233 -15.83 -11.86 -12.32
N GLU A 234 -16.47 -11.80 -13.50
CA GLU A 234 -17.69 -12.54 -13.80
C GLU A 234 -17.47 -14.05 -13.86
N HIS A 235 -16.28 -14.50 -14.30
CA HIS A 235 -15.90 -15.92 -14.31
C HIS A 235 -15.52 -16.44 -12.92
N LEU A 236 -14.84 -15.62 -12.11
CA LEU A 236 -14.31 -16.02 -10.80
C LEU A 236 -15.30 -15.90 -9.64
N ASP A 237 -16.31 -15.04 -9.78
CA ASP A 237 -17.25 -14.62 -8.70
C ASP A 237 -16.56 -14.44 -7.33
N PRO A 238 -15.62 -13.48 -7.20
CA PRO A 238 -14.72 -13.46 -6.06
C PRO A 238 -15.41 -13.07 -4.74
N ASP A 239 -14.85 -13.51 -3.61
CA ASP A 239 -15.33 -13.13 -2.27
C ASP A 239 -14.49 -12.01 -1.66
N VAL A 240 -13.18 -12.10 -1.86
CA VAL A 240 -12.19 -11.28 -1.15
C VAL A 240 -11.27 -10.57 -2.12
N LEU A 241 -11.13 -9.26 -1.95
CA LEU A 241 -10.15 -8.43 -2.63
C LEU A 241 -9.06 -8.01 -1.65
N THR A 242 -7.81 -8.34 -1.94
CA THR A 242 -6.65 -7.90 -1.15
C THR A 242 -5.83 -6.84 -1.87
N PHE A 243 -5.42 -5.78 -1.16
CA PHE A 243 -4.46 -4.79 -1.67
C PHE A 243 -3.82 -4.01 -0.52
N ALA A 244 -2.54 -3.64 -0.67
CA ALA A 244 -1.76 -3.09 0.44
C ALA A 244 -0.75 -2.00 0.07
N ASP A 245 -0.31 -1.94 -1.19
CA ASP A 245 0.77 -1.07 -1.60
C ASP A 245 0.46 0.45 -1.41
N PRO A 246 1.32 1.20 -0.69
CA PRO A 246 1.09 2.60 -0.37
C PRO A 246 1.29 3.55 -1.56
N VAL A 247 1.99 3.11 -2.61
CA VAL A 247 2.21 3.85 -3.87
C VAL A 247 1.09 3.56 -4.86
N PHE A 248 0.80 2.28 -5.11
CA PHE A 248 -0.12 1.85 -6.17
C PHE A 248 -1.60 1.93 -5.79
N HIS A 249 -1.93 1.83 -4.49
CA HIS A 249 -3.33 1.77 -4.06
C HIS A 249 -3.72 2.96 -3.18
N PHE A 250 -2.81 3.39 -2.31
CA PHE A 250 -3.05 4.45 -1.33
C PHE A 250 -2.27 5.75 -1.62
N GLY A 251 -1.68 5.87 -2.82
CA GLY A 251 -0.98 7.06 -3.29
C GLY A 251 -1.90 8.11 -3.92
N PRO A 252 -1.41 9.34 -4.16
CA PRO A 252 -2.16 10.41 -4.83
C PRO A 252 -2.03 10.37 -6.37
N SER A 253 -1.22 9.48 -6.94
CA SER A 253 -1.04 9.38 -8.40
C SER A 253 -2.35 9.06 -9.12
N GLU A 254 -2.46 9.47 -10.38
CA GLU A 254 -3.60 9.10 -11.23
C GLU A 254 -3.75 7.57 -11.33
N TYR A 255 -2.65 6.82 -11.32
CA TYR A 255 -2.68 5.35 -11.22
C TYR A 255 -3.47 4.88 -10.00
N ALA A 256 -3.15 5.42 -8.82
CA ALA A 256 -3.77 4.99 -7.59
C ALA A 256 -5.23 5.46 -7.51
N VAL A 257 -5.57 6.59 -8.13
CA VAL A 257 -6.96 7.04 -8.32
C VAL A 257 -7.74 6.02 -9.14
N GLN A 258 -7.29 5.70 -10.34
CA GLN A 258 -7.95 4.73 -11.22
C GLN A 258 -8.10 3.37 -10.54
N PHE A 259 -7.05 2.88 -9.87
CA PHE A 259 -7.11 1.64 -9.10
C PHE A 259 -8.23 1.66 -8.06
N ARG A 260 -8.34 2.75 -7.28
CA ARG A 260 -9.37 2.86 -6.24
C ARG A 260 -10.77 2.93 -6.85
N GLU A 261 -10.95 3.61 -7.97
CA GLU A 261 -12.24 3.64 -8.66
C GLU A 261 -12.67 2.23 -9.08
N ASP A 262 -11.74 1.45 -9.66
CA ASP A 262 -11.99 0.06 -10.03
C ASP A 262 -12.24 -0.85 -8.83
N ALA A 263 -11.46 -0.70 -7.75
CA ALA A 263 -11.65 -1.46 -6.53
C ALA A 263 -13.03 -1.15 -5.90
N VAL A 264 -13.42 0.12 -5.78
CA VAL A 264 -14.72 0.53 -5.23
C VAL A 264 -15.87 0.03 -6.12
N ARG A 265 -15.71 0.08 -7.44
CA ARG A 265 -16.68 -0.50 -8.39
C ARG A 265 -16.82 -2.00 -8.18
N ALA A 266 -15.71 -2.73 -8.15
CA ALA A 266 -15.70 -4.19 -8.01
C ALA A 266 -16.31 -4.63 -6.66
N ILE A 267 -15.93 -3.98 -5.56
CA ILE A 267 -16.50 -4.22 -4.22
C ILE A 267 -18.03 -4.09 -4.23
N ARG A 268 -18.57 -3.11 -4.95
CA ARG A 268 -20.01 -2.89 -5.04
C ARG A 268 -20.71 -3.83 -6.01
N LYS A 269 -20.11 -4.10 -7.17
CA LYS A 269 -20.71 -4.91 -8.25
C LYS A 269 -20.76 -6.38 -7.87
N TYR A 270 -19.70 -6.90 -7.26
CA TYR A 270 -19.51 -8.32 -6.93
C TYR A 270 -19.60 -8.62 -5.43
N ASP A 271 -20.03 -7.65 -4.63
CA ASP A 271 -20.18 -7.77 -3.17
C ASP A 271 -18.93 -8.22 -2.40
N LEU A 272 -17.75 -7.80 -2.89
CA LEU A 272 -16.45 -8.21 -2.33
C LEU A 272 -16.24 -7.65 -0.92
N ILE A 273 -15.50 -8.41 -0.11
CA ILE A 273 -14.88 -7.92 1.11
C ILE A 273 -13.44 -7.51 0.79
N ALA A 274 -13.13 -6.23 0.98
CA ALA A 274 -11.77 -5.73 0.86
C ALA A 274 -10.98 -6.02 2.14
N VAL A 275 -9.79 -6.59 2.01
CA VAL A 275 -8.84 -6.76 3.10
C VAL A 275 -7.61 -5.92 2.78
N VAL A 276 -7.29 -4.99 3.69
CA VAL A 276 -6.20 -4.02 3.56
C VAL A 276 -5.39 -3.97 4.86
N PRO A 277 -4.16 -3.44 4.86
CA PRO A 277 -3.46 -3.15 6.11
C PRO A 277 -4.29 -2.22 7.00
N GLU A 278 -4.34 -2.50 8.31
CA GLU A 278 -5.06 -1.70 9.31
C GLU A 278 -4.80 -0.18 9.17
N PRO A 279 -3.55 0.32 9.01
CA PRO A 279 -3.29 1.75 8.80
C PRO A 279 -4.00 2.34 7.58
N CYS A 280 -4.23 1.54 6.54
CA CYS A 280 -4.84 2.02 5.30
C CYS A 280 -6.38 1.97 5.34
N ARG A 281 -6.98 1.23 6.29
CA ARG A 281 -8.43 1.13 6.41
C ARG A 281 -9.05 2.49 6.67
N GLY A 282 -8.52 3.23 7.65
CA GLY A 282 -9.04 4.56 8.05
C GLY A 282 -9.09 5.54 6.89
N LEU A 283 -8.03 5.58 6.09
CA LEU A 283 -7.94 6.37 4.86
C LEU A 283 -9.01 5.99 3.84
N LEU A 284 -9.16 4.68 3.55
CA LEU A 284 -10.11 4.21 2.55
C LEU A 284 -11.57 4.51 2.97
N VAL A 285 -11.95 4.18 4.20
CA VAL A 285 -13.33 4.40 4.68
C VAL A 285 -13.63 5.88 4.93
N GLY A 286 -12.62 6.72 5.15
CA GLY A 286 -12.78 8.17 5.22
C GLY A 286 -13.25 8.77 3.90
N HIS A 287 -12.73 8.29 2.76
CA HIS A 287 -13.19 8.69 1.43
C HIS A 287 -14.45 7.95 0.96
N TYR A 288 -14.61 6.70 1.38
CA TYR A 288 -15.72 5.83 0.98
C TYR A 288 -16.47 5.27 2.20
N PRO A 289 -17.18 6.12 2.97
CA PRO A 289 -17.82 5.71 4.22
C PRO A 289 -18.86 4.62 4.04
N ASN A 290 -19.47 4.52 2.84
CA ASN A 290 -20.42 3.46 2.53
C ASN A 290 -19.79 2.07 2.35
N LEU A 291 -18.45 1.97 2.33
CA LEU A 291 -17.72 0.71 2.31
C LEU A 291 -17.28 0.25 3.71
N ALA A 292 -17.60 0.97 4.78
CA ALA A 292 -17.12 0.64 6.13
C ALA A 292 -17.43 -0.79 6.59
N ASP A 293 -18.55 -1.36 6.11
CA ASP A 293 -19.01 -2.73 6.39
C ASP A 293 -18.49 -3.77 5.38
N ARG A 294 -17.60 -3.37 4.48
CA ARG A 294 -16.97 -4.20 3.44
C ARG A 294 -15.44 -4.14 3.48
N VAL A 295 -14.85 -3.43 4.44
CA VAL A 295 -13.39 -3.26 4.54
C VAL A 295 -12.88 -3.76 5.89
N ILE A 296 -12.00 -4.75 5.83
CA ILE A 296 -11.28 -5.33 6.95
C ILE A 296 -9.88 -4.73 6.99
N GLY A 297 -9.52 -4.14 8.13
CA GLY A 297 -8.18 -3.70 8.46
C GLY A 297 -7.44 -4.84 9.15
N MET A 298 -6.42 -5.37 8.49
CA MET A 298 -5.58 -6.44 8.99
C MET A 298 -4.28 -5.88 9.55
N ARG A 299 -3.94 -6.17 10.80
CA ARG A 299 -2.74 -5.63 11.44
C ARG A 299 -1.48 -6.38 10.99
N PRO A 300 -0.53 -5.74 10.28
CA PRO A 300 0.76 -6.33 10.01
C PRO A 300 1.62 -6.28 11.28
N VAL A 301 2.17 -7.43 11.68
CA VAL A 301 3.09 -7.54 12.82
C VAL A 301 4.48 -7.86 12.27
N TYR A 302 5.41 -6.92 12.39
CA TYR A 302 6.78 -7.03 11.88
C TYR A 302 7.69 -7.77 12.87
N ASP A 303 7.39 -9.05 13.08
CA ASP A 303 8.27 -10.03 13.72
C ASP A 303 8.32 -11.31 12.88
N ASP A 304 9.17 -12.27 13.25
CA ASP A 304 9.41 -13.49 12.47
C ASP A 304 8.31 -14.57 12.66
N SER A 305 7.17 -14.24 13.27
CA SER A 305 6.11 -15.23 13.52
C SER A 305 5.04 -15.23 12.43
N ILE A 306 4.83 -16.38 11.82
CA ILE A 306 3.73 -16.59 10.89
C ILE A 306 2.40 -16.70 11.65
N ARG A 307 1.39 -16.00 11.15
CA ARG A 307 0.04 -15.91 11.74
C ARG A 307 -1.00 -15.98 10.62
N PHE A 308 -1.99 -16.85 10.79
CA PHE A 308 -3.21 -16.80 10.00
C PHE A 308 -4.29 -16.12 10.85
N PRO A 309 -5.03 -15.16 10.29
CA PRO A 309 -5.97 -14.34 11.05
C PRO A 309 -7.20 -15.15 11.45
N THR A 310 -7.82 -14.71 12.55
CA THR A 310 -9.13 -15.18 13.02
C THR A 310 -9.97 -13.96 13.39
N ALA A 311 -11.29 -14.08 13.51
CA ALA A 311 -12.14 -12.95 13.93
C ALA A 311 -11.69 -12.30 15.26
N ASN A 312 -11.17 -13.10 16.19
CA ASN A 312 -10.67 -12.61 17.48
C ASN A 312 -9.26 -11.99 17.40
N LYS A 313 -8.55 -12.20 16.30
CA LYS A 313 -7.16 -11.79 16.13
C LYS A 313 -6.83 -11.54 14.66
N LEU A 314 -7.09 -10.32 14.21
CA LEU A 314 -6.82 -9.83 12.85
C LEU A 314 -5.36 -9.41 12.69
N GLU A 315 -4.45 -10.36 12.86
CA GLU A 315 -3.01 -10.16 12.72
C GLU A 315 -2.43 -11.07 11.65
N VAL A 316 -1.50 -10.52 10.88
CA VAL A 316 -0.68 -11.24 9.91
C VAL A 316 0.79 -10.89 10.12
N MET A 317 1.69 -11.75 9.62
CA MET A 317 3.11 -11.39 9.54
C MET A 317 3.29 -10.22 8.57
N GLY A 318 4.01 -9.18 8.98
CA GLY A 318 4.30 -8.03 8.13
C GLY A 318 5.32 -8.38 7.05
N THR A 319 4.88 -8.48 5.80
CA THR A 319 5.74 -8.74 4.62
C THR A 319 5.53 -7.68 3.54
N GLU A 320 6.41 -7.63 2.54
CA GLU A 320 6.31 -6.64 1.46
C GLU A 320 5.52 -7.12 0.22
N ASN A 321 5.10 -8.38 0.15
CA ASN A 321 4.37 -8.93 -1.00
C ASN A 321 2.93 -9.24 -0.61
N ILE A 322 1.95 -8.84 -1.43
CA ILE A 322 0.52 -9.02 -1.13
C ILE A 322 0.14 -10.50 -0.91
N MET A 323 0.81 -11.43 -1.61
CA MET A 323 0.59 -12.87 -1.47
C MET A 323 0.88 -13.32 -0.04
N THR A 324 2.06 -12.97 0.48
CA THR A 324 2.49 -13.38 1.83
C THR A 324 1.91 -12.48 2.92
N LEU A 325 1.52 -11.24 2.60
CA LEU A 325 0.95 -10.32 3.58
C LEU A 325 -0.52 -10.63 3.87
N LEU A 326 -1.35 -10.79 2.82
CA LEU A 326 -2.81 -10.89 2.98
C LEU A 326 -3.42 -12.10 2.28
N MET A 327 -3.08 -12.39 1.01
CA MET A 327 -3.79 -13.42 0.24
C MET A 327 -3.69 -14.79 0.90
N LEU A 328 -2.46 -15.28 1.10
CA LEU A 328 -2.21 -16.59 1.66
C LEU A 328 -2.63 -16.68 3.14
N PRO A 329 -2.33 -15.69 4.01
CA PRO A 329 -2.82 -15.73 5.38
C PRO A 329 -4.34 -15.79 5.49
N VAL A 330 -5.08 -14.97 4.72
CA VAL A 330 -6.55 -14.98 4.75
C VAL A 330 -7.10 -16.32 4.25
N ALA A 331 -6.60 -16.82 3.11
CA ALA A 331 -6.97 -18.13 2.58
C ALA A 331 -6.74 -19.25 3.60
N SER A 332 -5.54 -19.30 4.19
CA SER A 332 -5.13 -20.32 5.16
C SER A 332 -5.84 -20.19 6.52
N GLY A 333 -6.37 -19.01 6.85
CA GLY A 333 -7.17 -18.80 8.05
C GLY A 333 -8.60 -19.31 7.93
N LEU A 334 -9.08 -19.52 6.70
CA LEU A 334 -10.49 -19.81 6.40
C LEU A 334 -10.71 -21.23 5.84
N THR A 335 -9.72 -21.84 5.18
CA THR A 335 -9.90 -23.13 4.48
C THR A 335 -8.81 -24.15 4.80
N GLY A 336 -9.10 -25.44 4.56
CA GLY A 336 -8.16 -26.56 4.73
C GLY A 336 -7.29 -26.82 3.50
N THR A 337 -7.72 -26.36 2.32
CA THR A 337 -6.96 -26.45 1.07
C THR A 337 -6.85 -25.07 0.44
N VAL A 338 -5.68 -24.72 -0.09
CA VAL A 338 -5.40 -23.47 -0.80
C VAL A 338 -4.80 -23.77 -2.16
N ARG A 339 -5.44 -23.32 -3.23
CA ARG A 339 -5.01 -23.51 -4.61
C ARG A 339 -4.56 -22.20 -5.24
N PHE A 340 -3.42 -22.19 -5.91
CA PHE A 340 -2.85 -21.00 -6.53
C PHE A 340 -3.01 -21.00 -8.05
N ILE A 341 -3.33 -19.82 -8.59
CA ILE A 341 -3.42 -19.53 -10.02
C ILE A 341 -2.70 -18.20 -10.27
N GLY A 342 -1.90 -18.11 -11.32
CA GLY A 342 -1.15 -16.89 -11.64
C GLY A 342 0.00 -16.59 -10.67
N ALA A 343 0.44 -17.56 -9.87
CA ALA A 343 1.54 -17.43 -8.92
C ALA A 343 2.89 -17.84 -9.54
N ASP A 344 3.18 -17.28 -10.71
CA ASP A 344 4.20 -17.81 -11.64
C ASP A 344 5.64 -17.65 -11.12
N GLY A 345 5.92 -16.65 -10.29
CA GLY A 345 7.31 -16.34 -9.92
C GLY A 345 8.06 -15.63 -11.05
N ARG A 346 9.40 -15.67 -11.00
CA ARG A 346 10.29 -15.06 -11.99
C ARG A 346 11.11 -16.11 -12.73
N LYS A 347 11.24 -15.97 -14.05
CA LYS A 347 12.16 -16.77 -14.87
C LYS A 347 13.51 -16.05 -14.98
N GLU A 348 14.52 -16.54 -14.24
CA GLU A 348 15.81 -15.85 -14.04
C GLU A 348 16.58 -15.47 -15.33
N GLU A 349 16.25 -16.05 -16.49
CA GLU A 349 17.04 -15.94 -17.73
C GLU A 349 16.46 -15.01 -18.82
N GLU A 350 15.23 -14.50 -18.71
CA GLU A 350 14.53 -13.86 -19.86
C GLU A 350 13.95 -12.45 -19.64
N GLU A 351 13.86 -11.96 -18.39
CA GLU A 351 12.99 -10.80 -18.11
C GLU A 351 13.71 -9.46 -17.92
N SER A 352 13.25 -8.42 -18.64
CA SER A 352 13.68 -7.00 -18.54
C SER A 352 12.81 -6.16 -17.59
N TYR A 353 11.72 -6.72 -17.09
CA TYR A 353 10.78 -6.15 -16.13
C TYR A 353 10.55 -7.19 -15.02
N PHE A 354 10.34 -6.77 -13.77
CA PHE A 354 10.61 -7.66 -12.62
C PHE A 354 9.52 -8.69 -12.30
N TRP A 355 8.26 -8.37 -12.61
CA TRP A 355 7.18 -9.33 -12.66
C TRP A 355 6.60 -9.25 -14.07
N GLU A 356 6.59 -10.36 -14.81
CA GLU A 356 5.66 -10.46 -15.92
C GLU A 356 4.27 -10.57 -15.32
N HIS A 357 3.35 -9.76 -15.80
CA HIS A 357 1.95 -9.81 -15.40
C HIS A 357 1.13 -10.22 -16.61
N SER A 358 -0.04 -10.78 -16.36
CA SER A 358 -0.96 -11.07 -17.46
C SER A 358 -1.38 -9.78 -18.17
N ASP A 359 -1.53 -9.86 -19.50
CA ASP A 359 -1.98 -8.75 -20.35
C ASP A 359 -3.36 -8.23 -19.92
N ILE A 360 -4.18 -9.11 -19.31
CA ILE A 360 -5.51 -8.79 -18.84
C ILE A 360 -5.51 -8.05 -17.49
N GLY A 361 -4.42 -8.17 -16.72
CA GLY A 361 -4.33 -7.70 -15.34
C GLY A 361 -3.65 -6.34 -15.15
N GLN A 362 -3.04 -5.71 -16.15
CA GLN A 362 -2.25 -4.48 -15.95
C GLN A 362 -2.90 -3.21 -16.50
N TYR A 363 -2.83 -2.12 -15.73
CA TYR A 363 -3.03 -0.76 -16.23
C TYR A 363 -1.98 -0.38 -17.27
N ASP A 364 -2.35 0.53 -18.18
CA ASP A 364 -1.45 0.93 -19.27
C ASP A 364 -0.20 1.68 -18.80
N ASP A 365 0.79 1.75 -19.69
CA ASP A 365 2.09 2.36 -19.44
C ASP A 365 2.00 3.87 -19.13
N GLU A 366 1.02 4.58 -19.70
CA GLU A 366 0.83 6.02 -19.46
C GLU A 366 0.40 6.25 -18.02
N LEU A 367 -0.58 5.48 -17.55
CA LEU A 367 -1.03 5.53 -16.17
C LEU A 367 0.07 5.10 -15.20
N MET A 368 0.85 4.06 -15.53
CA MET A 368 2.00 3.66 -14.73
C MET A 368 3.03 4.80 -14.59
N ASN A 369 3.32 5.56 -15.65
CA ASN A 369 4.26 6.69 -15.53
C ASN A 369 3.87 7.71 -14.45
N THR A 370 2.58 7.91 -14.20
CA THR A 370 2.11 8.81 -13.14
C THR A 370 2.57 8.39 -11.74
N ALA A 371 2.64 7.08 -11.46
CA ALA A 371 3.16 6.60 -10.19
C ALA A 371 4.69 6.73 -10.11
N PHE A 372 5.43 6.55 -11.22
CA PHE A 372 6.88 6.80 -11.27
C PHE A 372 7.23 8.26 -10.98
N GLU A 373 6.46 9.19 -11.54
CA GLU A 373 6.65 10.63 -11.37
C GLU A 373 6.25 11.10 -9.97
N THR A 374 5.19 10.51 -9.39
CA THR A 374 4.70 10.86 -8.06
C THR A 374 5.58 10.32 -6.93
N HIS A 375 6.21 9.15 -7.11
CA HIS A 375 7.02 8.46 -6.09
C HIS A 375 8.40 8.00 -6.60
N PRO A 376 9.25 8.90 -7.11
CA PRO A 376 10.50 8.54 -7.79
C PRO A 376 11.46 7.72 -6.91
N ALA A 377 11.60 8.05 -5.61
CA ALA A 377 12.53 7.32 -4.73
C ALA A 377 12.12 5.85 -4.54
N PHE A 378 10.82 5.53 -4.53
CA PHE A 378 10.31 4.17 -4.38
C PHE A 378 10.86 3.26 -5.47
N PHE A 379 10.83 3.72 -6.72
CA PHE A 379 11.30 2.96 -7.87
C PHE A 379 12.81 3.03 -8.03
N ARG A 380 13.40 4.19 -7.75
CA ARG A 380 14.84 4.43 -7.88
C ARG A 380 15.64 3.54 -6.93
N ASP A 381 15.20 3.42 -5.67
CA ASP A 381 16.00 2.83 -4.58
C ASP A 381 15.64 1.37 -4.23
N ARG A 382 14.66 0.73 -4.89
CA ARG A 382 14.37 -0.70 -4.69
C ARG A 382 15.35 -1.61 -5.45
N VAL A 383 15.87 -2.62 -4.76
CA VAL A 383 16.71 -3.70 -5.32
C VAL A 383 15.86 -4.97 -5.44
N TYR A 384 15.24 -5.14 -6.60
CA TYR A 384 14.21 -6.16 -6.78
C TYR A 384 14.71 -7.62 -6.65
N THR A 385 15.98 -7.91 -6.93
CA THR A 385 16.52 -9.27 -6.77
C THR A 385 16.53 -9.76 -5.33
N GLU A 386 16.82 -8.86 -4.38
CA GLU A 386 16.80 -9.19 -2.94
C GLU A 386 15.35 -9.39 -2.49
N TYR A 387 14.44 -8.49 -2.91
CA TYR A 387 13.00 -8.60 -2.68
C TYR A 387 12.40 -9.93 -3.17
N TYR A 388 12.75 -10.40 -4.39
CA TYR A 388 12.24 -11.68 -4.91
C TYR A 388 12.65 -12.85 -4.01
N LYS A 389 13.92 -12.86 -3.62
CA LYS A 389 14.49 -13.92 -2.81
C LYS A 389 13.80 -13.99 -1.45
N GLU A 390 13.64 -12.85 -0.79
CA GLU A 390 12.92 -12.74 0.49
C GLU A 390 11.46 -13.18 0.35
N HIS A 391 10.79 -12.82 -0.74
CA HIS A 391 9.43 -13.28 -1.02
C HIS A 391 9.34 -14.80 -1.13
N VAL A 392 10.24 -15.44 -1.90
CA VAL A 392 10.27 -16.90 -2.07
C VAL A 392 10.56 -17.61 -0.76
N GLU A 393 11.53 -17.12 0.02
CA GLU A 393 11.87 -17.67 1.34
C GLU A 393 10.66 -17.57 2.28
N THR A 394 10.05 -16.39 2.40
CA THR A 394 8.88 -16.16 3.26
C THR A 394 7.68 -17.01 2.84
N LEU A 395 7.40 -17.11 1.54
CA LEU A 395 6.30 -17.91 1.03
C LEU A 395 6.50 -19.40 1.31
N THR A 396 7.74 -19.90 1.18
CA THR A 396 8.09 -21.28 1.53
C THR A 396 7.84 -21.55 3.00
N GLU A 397 8.31 -20.67 3.89
CA GLU A 397 8.10 -20.81 5.34
C GLU A 397 6.62 -20.76 5.72
N MET A 398 5.82 -19.92 5.06
CA MET A 398 4.36 -19.85 5.28
C MET A 398 3.62 -21.11 4.84
N VAL A 399 3.98 -21.67 3.68
CA VAL A 399 3.43 -22.94 3.20
C VAL A 399 3.77 -24.06 4.19
N GLU A 400 5.05 -24.21 4.57
CA GLU A 400 5.47 -25.22 5.55
C GLU A 400 4.77 -25.04 6.91
N TYR A 401 4.58 -23.79 7.36
CA TYR A 401 3.85 -23.49 8.59
C TYR A 401 2.39 -23.96 8.54
N GLY A 402 1.72 -23.79 7.41
CA GLY A 402 0.34 -24.25 7.19
C GLY A 402 0.23 -25.76 7.02
N GLU A 403 1.15 -26.39 6.30
CA GLU A 403 1.19 -27.86 6.16
C GLU A 403 1.36 -28.55 7.51
N ASN A 404 2.21 -27.99 8.39
CA ASN A 404 2.37 -28.45 9.77
C ASN A 404 1.08 -28.30 10.63
N ARG A 405 0.06 -27.59 10.13
CA ARG A 405 -1.27 -27.43 10.73
C ARG A 405 -2.37 -28.18 9.98
N GLY A 406 -2.00 -28.96 8.96
CA GLY A 406 -2.92 -29.78 8.18
C GLY A 406 -3.56 -29.04 7.00
N ILE A 407 -3.03 -27.89 6.59
CA ILE A 407 -3.47 -27.19 5.38
C ILE A 407 -2.74 -27.76 4.17
N THR A 408 -3.45 -27.97 3.07
CA THR A 408 -2.88 -28.41 1.80
C THR A 408 -2.69 -27.23 0.85
N TYR A 409 -1.53 -27.15 0.19
CA TYR A 409 -1.21 -26.11 -0.78
C TYR A 409 -0.92 -26.72 -2.15
N GLU A 410 -1.54 -26.20 -3.20
CA GLU A 410 -1.40 -26.72 -4.57
C GLU A 410 -1.36 -25.57 -5.58
N SER A 411 -0.39 -25.56 -6.49
CA SER A 411 -0.45 -24.68 -7.67
C SER A 411 -1.14 -25.43 -8.80
N ILE A 412 -2.26 -24.89 -9.31
CA ILE A 412 -2.97 -25.52 -10.44
C ILE A 412 -2.52 -24.97 -11.79
N THR A 413 -1.70 -23.92 -11.78
CA THR A 413 -0.95 -23.42 -12.94
C THR A 413 0.56 -23.52 -12.70
N PRO A 414 1.38 -23.53 -13.78
CA PRO A 414 2.83 -23.61 -13.65
C PRO A 414 3.42 -22.47 -12.81
N SER A 415 4.37 -22.80 -11.94
CA SER A 415 5.11 -21.83 -11.13
C SER A 415 6.62 -22.12 -11.13
N TYR A 416 7.39 -21.04 -11.22
CA TYR A 416 8.84 -21.03 -11.02
C TYR A 416 9.21 -20.91 -9.55
N VAL A 417 8.26 -20.55 -8.67
CA VAL A 417 8.46 -20.50 -7.21
C VAL A 417 8.67 -21.93 -6.69
N PRO A 418 9.81 -22.25 -6.05
CA PRO A 418 10.15 -23.62 -5.66
C PRO A 418 9.08 -24.35 -4.82
N CYS A 419 8.46 -23.69 -3.85
CA CYS A 419 7.42 -24.30 -3.00
C CYS A 419 6.08 -24.51 -3.71
N LEU A 420 5.87 -23.88 -4.88
CA LEU A 420 4.66 -24.02 -5.71
C LEU A 420 4.93 -24.80 -7.01
N ARG A 421 6.18 -25.21 -7.24
CA ARG A 421 6.58 -25.93 -8.46
C ARG A 421 5.95 -27.33 -8.40
N GLU A 422 5.18 -27.67 -9.43
CA GLU A 422 4.42 -28.91 -9.53
C GLU A 422 5.14 -30.14 -8.94
N GLY A 423 4.51 -30.72 -7.93
CA GLY A 423 4.80 -32.04 -7.38
C GLY A 423 3.50 -32.67 -6.91
N ASN A 424 2.91 -33.52 -7.77
CA ASN A 424 1.62 -34.24 -7.63
C ASN A 424 0.37 -33.48 -8.08
N ILE A 425 0.19 -33.41 -9.41
CA ILE A 425 -1.15 -33.39 -10.00
C ILE A 425 -1.83 -34.70 -9.58
N SER A 426 -2.67 -34.67 -8.53
CA SER A 426 -3.75 -35.64 -8.46
C SER A 426 -4.72 -35.33 -9.59
N GLU A 427 -5.15 -36.38 -10.28
CA GLU A 427 -5.97 -36.40 -11.50
C GLU A 427 -7.05 -35.30 -11.61
N PRO A 428 -7.40 -34.90 -12.85
CA PRO A 428 -8.35 -33.81 -13.09
C PRO A 428 -9.67 -34.06 -12.34
N ILE A 429 -10.11 -33.05 -11.59
CA ILE A 429 -11.44 -32.96 -10.98
C ILE A 429 -12.47 -32.78 -12.10
#